data_AF-A0A2I4BLM4-F1
#
_entry.id   AF-A0A2I4BLM4-F1
#
_cell.length_a   1.000
_cell.length_b   1.000
_cell.length_c   1.000
_cell.angle_alpha   90.00
_cell.angle_beta   90.00
_cell.angle_gamma   90.00
#
_symmetry.space_group_name_H-M   'P 1'
#
loop_
_entity.id
_entity.type
_entity.pdbx_description
1 polymer ?
#
loop_
_entity_poly.entity_id
_entity_poly.type
_entity_poly.pdbx_seq_one_letter_code
_entity_poly.pdbx_strand_id
1 'polypeptide(L)'
;MKRQALVCLFLQLTFEFFSCTNVRILQGSSVDLPCFFPSVSFPDANITWTFNGQTIKASPPPTGSARLIKKGLYVSISPVTPASGGEYMCLASMNDAEMIRIFNLTVDPVHSIIKASGGFDVSLPCYLPSSRPILGNALWFKETIGGKRIQLRLEDDSGNEEKLVLVYPDDHDQTIILKRANAEDSGIYSCESAEGENLHTIHLFVKDPDIPSCEEFNKAPEICQEEERRTAELVLKESMTEFSMKLYSHLKDQHPSNNLLFSPISINGILSLLLLGANGNTRSALERAICLPHNLRCVHFQIKKQREKMAASLQMASQIFYNPQMNMSESFTNQSIDYYEAKPIKLLESSEDNTKMINQWVANKTKNKITNLIDSVSPNAQLVLINAVTFSGQWKFKFNEKPAKGYFTKLNGDLVKVPLVFHSNYMASMSHVPELKAQVAKFLLTGDNSLYILLPPTNTLTDLQEVERRMTDGNVQRMIQQLNASPQPIEVTLPQIKLDVEPDMIALLKKLGLSSLFEGAHLCGFSSERPLVLDEAKHKAFLSLSQRGVEAGAVTTMSFSRSFASFSALRPFILLLWNNEANTPLFIGRVTEP
;
A
#
# COMPACT_ATOMS: atom_id res chain seq x y z
N MET A 1 15.25 -8.17 -18.55
CA MET A 1 15.59 -9.58 -18.83
C MET A 1 16.39 -9.66 -20.13
N LYS A 2 17.72 -9.60 -20.05
CA LYS A 2 18.64 -9.88 -21.16
C LYS A 2 19.05 -11.35 -21.05
N ARG A 3 18.31 -12.26 -21.67
CA ARG A 3 18.67 -13.68 -21.82
C ARG A 3 17.66 -14.34 -22.77
N GLN A 4 17.88 -14.23 -24.09
CA GLN A 4 17.38 -15.21 -25.08
C GLN A 4 17.85 -15.01 -26.54
N ALA A 5 18.88 -14.20 -26.82
CA ALA A 5 19.41 -14.05 -28.18
C ALA A 5 20.93 -14.32 -28.24
N LEU A 6 21.37 -15.43 -27.64
CA LEU A 6 22.81 -15.76 -27.55
C LEU A 6 23.11 -17.24 -27.88
N VAL A 7 22.35 -17.85 -28.78
CA VAL A 7 22.51 -19.29 -29.11
C VAL A 7 23.23 -19.53 -30.45
N CYS A 8 23.50 -18.51 -31.27
CA CYS A 8 24.18 -18.71 -32.56
C CYS A 8 25.63 -18.18 -32.65
N LEU A 9 26.19 -17.60 -31.58
CA LEU A 9 27.48 -16.87 -31.68
C LEU A 9 28.68 -17.54 -30.99
N PHE A 10 28.54 -18.74 -30.43
CA PHE A 10 29.67 -19.47 -29.84
C PHE A 10 29.58 -20.97 -30.13
N LEU A 11 30.06 -21.38 -31.30
CA LEU A 11 30.47 -22.77 -31.60
C LEU A 11 31.39 -22.72 -32.83
N GLN A 12 32.60 -22.22 -32.64
CA GLN A 12 33.74 -22.55 -33.49
C GLN A 12 34.60 -23.55 -32.72
N LEU A 13 34.62 -24.79 -33.21
CA LEU A 13 35.59 -25.87 -33.02
C LEU A 13 34.88 -27.22 -32.83
N THR A 14 34.24 -27.71 -33.90
CA THR A 14 34.37 -29.06 -34.49
C THR A 14 33.34 -29.21 -35.62
N PHE A 15 33.79 -29.79 -36.74
CA PHE A 15 33.03 -30.04 -37.97
C PHE A 15 31.73 -30.82 -37.73
N GLU A 16 30.58 -30.28 -38.14
CA GLU A 16 29.77 -30.67 -39.32
C GLU A 16 28.27 -30.37 -39.14
N PHE A 17 27.66 -29.79 -40.20
CA PHE A 17 26.22 -29.64 -40.46
C PHE A 17 25.34 -28.89 -39.44
N PHE A 18 25.07 -27.61 -39.70
CA PHE A 18 23.70 -27.06 -39.80
C PHE A 18 23.81 -25.65 -40.38
N SER A 19 23.84 -25.55 -41.72
CA SER A 19 23.50 -24.31 -42.39
C SER A 19 22.03 -24.02 -42.06
N CYS A 20 21.73 -23.04 -41.21
CA CYS A 20 20.36 -22.58 -40.99
C CYS A 20 19.79 -22.06 -42.32
N THR A 21 19.08 -22.93 -43.04
CA THR A 21 18.36 -22.62 -44.28
C THR A 21 16.92 -22.23 -44.01
N ASN A 22 16.36 -22.50 -42.83
CA ASN A 22 15.03 -22.02 -42.43
C ASN A 22 15.18 -20.94 -41.36
N VAL A 23 14.70 -19.73 -41.65
CA VAL A 23 14.79 -18.56 -40.76
C VAL A 23 13.37 -18.16 -40.36
N ARG A 24 13.07 -18.16 -39.06
CA ARG A 24 11.81 -17.64 -38.52
C ARG A 24 12.05 -16.28 -37.87
N ILE A 25 11.23 -15.29 -38.20
CA ILE A 25 11.37 -13.94 -37.66
C ILE A 25 10.03 -13.28 -37.39
N LEU A 26 9.95 -12.47 -36.35
CA LEU A 26 8.74 -11.72 -36.01
C LEU A 26 8.53 -10.54 -36.96
N GLN A 27 7.28 -10.34 -37.37
CA GLN A 27 6.84 -9.15 -38.12
C GLN A 27 7.32 -7.85 -37.43
N GLY A 28 7.78 -6.87 -38.22
CA GLY A 28 8.32 -5.60 -37.73
C GLY A 28 9.80 -5.63 -37.32
N SER A 29 10.43 -6.80 -37.25
CA SER A 29 11.87 -6.95 -36.97
C SER A 29 12.72 -6.62 -38.21
N SER A 30 14.05 -6.75 -38.10
CA SER A 30 15.00 -6.64 -39.22
C SER A 30 15.88 -7.88 -39.30
N VAL A 31 16.21 -8.35 -40.51
CA VAL A 31 17.11 -9.49 -40.73
C VAL A 31 18.07 -9.25 -41.88
N ASP A 32 19.31 -9.68 -41.69
CA ASP A 32 20.33 -9.71 -42.73
C ASP A 32 20.66 -11.17 -43.07
N LEU A 33 20.40 -11.58 -44.31
CA LEU A 33 20.71 -12.91 -44.82
C LEU A 33 22.11 -12.90 -45.48
N PRO A 34 23.08 -13.66 -44.96
CA PRO A 34 24.45 -13.66 -45.48
C PRO A 34 24.65 -14.62 -46.64
N CYS A 35 25.40 -14.19 -47.65
CA CYS A 35 25.94 -15.09 -48.67
C CYS A 35 27.42 -15.41 -48.37
N PHE A 36 27.65 -16.33 -47.42
CA PHE A 36 28.98 -16.86 -47.11
C PHE A 36 29.03 -18.37 -47.24
N PHE A 37 30.20 -18.87 -47.66
CA PHE A 37 30.52 -20.29 -47.76
C PHE A 37 31.72 -20.58 -46.83
N PRO A 38 31.59 -21.47 -45.83
CA PRO A 38 32.58 -21.63 -44.75
C PRO A 38 33.99 -22.02 -45.21
N SER A 39 34.13 -22.58 -46.41
CA SER A 39 35.37 -23.18 -46.91
C SER A 39 36.17 -22.29 -47.86
N VAL A 40 35.73 -21.07 -48.18
CA VAL A 40 36.45 -20.25 -49.17
C VAL A 40 36.29 -18.73 -48.97
N SER A 41 37.41 -17.98 -49.05
CA SER A 41 37.40 -16.52 -49.13
C SER A 41 37.56 -16.06 -50.57
N PHE A 42 36.61 -15.29 -51.09
CA PHE A 42 36.67 -14.76 -52.47
C PHE A 42 36.55 -13.25 -52.48
N PRO A 43 37.61 -12.52 -52.87
CA PRO A 43 37.54 -11.06 -53.04
C PRO A 43 36.69 -10.64 -54.25
N ASP A 44 36.52 -11.51 -55.26
CA ASP A 44 36.03 -11.17 -56.60
C ASP A 44 34.86 -12.04 -57.14
N ALA A 45 34.14 -12.78 -56.27
CA ALA A 45 33.00 -13.59 -56.71
C ALA A 45 31.82 -12.71 -57.16
N ASN A 46 31.19 -13.06 -58.30
CA ASN A 46 29.99 -12.37 -58.75
C ASN A 46 28.76 -12.96 -58.01
N ILE A 47 28.11 -12.14 -57.18
CA ILE A 47 27.01 -12.56 -56.32
C ILE A 47 25.69 -12.05 -56.86
N THR A 48 24.74 -12.97 -57.03
CA THR A 48 23.36 -12.66 -57.41
C THR A 48 22.38 -13.20 -56.38
N TRP A 49 21.33 -12.43 -56.10
CA TRP A 49 20.27 -12.82 -55.17
C TRP A 49 18.93 -12.88 -55.87
N THR A 50 18.12 -13.86 -55.51
CA THR A 50 16.73 -13.98 -55.95
C THR A 50 15.80 -14.14 -54.75
N PHE A 51 14.58 -13.63 -54.86
CA PHE A 51 13.46 -13.85 -53.96
C PHE A 51 12.32 -14.51 -54.74
N ASN A 52 11.91 -15.72 -54.34
CA ASN A 52 10.94 -16.56 -55.06
C ASN A 52 11.26 -16.64 -56.57
N GLY A 53 12.55 -16.79 -56.91
CA GLY A 53 13.03 -16.88 -58.29
C GLY A 53 13.20 -15.55 -59.04
N GLN A 54 12.82 -14.40 -58.47
CA GLN A 54 13.02 -13.08 -59.09
C GLN A 54 14.29 -12.39 -58.59
N THR A 55 15.13 -11.88 -59.49
CA THR A 55 16.39 -11.21 -59.13
C THR A 55 16.15 -9.92 -58.35
N ILE A 56 16.82 -9.80 -57.19
CA ILE A 56 16.80 -8.60 -56.37
C ILE A 56 17.77 -7.58 -56.99
N LYS A 57 17.25 -6.51 -57.61
CA LYS A 57 18.07 -5.46 -58.25
C LYS A 57 18.65 -4.50 -57.21
N ALA A 58 19.86 -3.99 -57.48
CA ALA A 58 20.59 -3.09 -56.57
C ALA A 58 19.91 -1.73 -56.33
N SER A 59 19.01 -1.29 -57.22
CA SER A 59 18.06 -0.18 -56.99
C SER A 59 17.15 -0.01 -58.22
N PRO A 60 15.83 0.23 -58.08
CA PRO A 60 14.92 -0.06 -56.96
C PRO A 60 14.11 -1.37 -57.20
N PRO A 61 13.79 -2.18 -56.17
CA PRO A 61 13.05 -3.44 -56.34
C PRO A 61 11.52 -3.27 -56.28
N PRO A 62 10.75 -4.20 -56.89
CA PRO A 62 9.27 -4.17 -56.94
C PRO A 62 8.57 -4.42 -55.58
N THR A 63 9.30 -4.84 -54.54
CA THR A 63 8.78 -5.09 -53.18
C THR A 63 9.71 -4.43 -52.15
N GLY A 64 9.30 -3.27 -51.63
CA GLY A 64 10.15 -2.25 -51.01
C GLY A 64 10.92 -2.55 -49.70
N SER A 65 11.00 -3.79 -49.21
CA SER A 65 11.65 -4.14 -47.92
C SER A 65 13.02 -4.82 -48.05
N ALA A 66 13.34 -5.52 -49.15
CA ALA A 66 14.60 -6.25 -49.32
C ALA A 66 15.65 -5.41 -50.09
N ARG A 67 16.85 -5.24 -49.54
CA ARG A 67 17.94 -4.44 -50.12
C ARG A 67 19.28 -5.16 -50.07
N LEU A 68 20.04 -5.07 -51.16
CA LEU A 68 21.41 -5.56 -51.20
C LEU A 68 22.33 -4.60 -50.44
N ILE A 69 23.08 -5.11 -49.48
CA ILE A 69 24.06 -4.34 -48.70
C ILE A 69 25.45 -4.96 -48.83
N LYS A 70 26.49 -4.21 -48.44
CA LYS A 70 27.89 -4.66 -48.45
C LYS A 70 28.32 -5.30 -49.78
N LYS A 71 28.12 -4.59 -50.91
CA LYS A 71 28.44 -5.04 -52.28
C LYS A 71 27.74 -6.36 -52.69
N GLY A 72 26.54 -6.64 -52.17
CA GLY A 72 25.76 -7.84 -52.52
C GLY A 72 26.03 -9.06 -51.64
N LEU A 73 26.94 -8.96 -50.67
CA LEU A 73 27.23 -10.06 -49.72
C LEU A 73 26.05 -10.39 -48.80
N TYR A 74 25.11 -9.46 -48.60
CA TYR A 74 23.92 -9.69 -47.79
C TYR A 74 22.68 -9.10 -48.44
N VAL A 75 21.55 -9.74 -48.18
CA VAL A 75 20.22 -9.14 -48.32
C VAL A 75 19.74 -8.70 -46.94
N SER A 76 19.45 -7.41 -46.79
CA SER A 76 18.85 -6.82 -45.60
C SER A 76 17.36 -6.60 -45.81
N ILE A 77 16.54 -7.04 -44.87
CA ILE A 77 15.08 -6.93 -44.91
C ILE A 77 14.64 -6.14 -43.67
N SER A 78 14.16 -4.91 -43.87
CA SER A 78 13.74 -4.02 -42.79
C SER A 78 12.71 -2.98 -43.26
N PRO A 79 11.53 -2.87 -42.63
CA PRO A 79 10.98 -3.82 -41.66
C PRO A 79 10.55 -5.13 -42.35
N VAL A 80 10.59 -6.26 -41.63
CA VAL A 80 10.04 -7.53 -42.12
C VAL A 80 8.51 -7.48 -42.08
N THR A 81 7.89 -7.69 -43.23
CA THR A 81 6.42 -7.77 -43.41
C THR A 81 6.00 -9.20 -43.74
N PRO A 82 4.71 -9.58 -43.63
CA PRO A 82 4.25 -10.89 -44.07
C PRO A 82 4.61 -11.19 -45.54
N ALA A 83 4.56 -10.17 -46.40
CA ALA A 83 4.96 -10.25 -47.81
C ALA A 83 6.47 -10.48 -48.03
N SER A 84 7.29 -10.33 -46.99
CA SER A 84 8.73 -10.62 -47.04
C SER A 84 9.03 -12.11 -46.87
N GLY A 85 8.05 -12.94 -46.50
CA GLY A 85 8.19 -14.39 -46.36
C GLY A 85 8.33 -15.09 -47.72
N GLY A 86 9.21 -16.08 -47.79
CA GLY A 86 9.50 -16.81 -49.03
C GLY A 86 10.94 -17.31 -49.11
N GLU A 87 11.31 -17.79 -50.30
CA GLU A 87 12.63 -18.36 -50.56
C GLU A 87 13.59 -17.27 -51.07
N TYR A 88 14.71 -17.11 -50.40
CA TYR A 88 15.82 -16.24 -50.80
C TYR A 88 17.01 -17.12 -51.21
N MET A 89 17.42 -17.03 -52.46
CA MET A 89 18.55 -17.80 -52.98
C MET A 89 19.68 -16.86 -53.37
N CYS A 90 20.86 -17.11 -52.81
CA CYS A 90 22.11 -16.52 -53.25
C CYS A 90 22.85 -17.49 -54.19
N LEU A 91 23.33 -16.98 -55.33
CA LEU A 91 24.20 -17.67 -56.27
C LEU A 91 25.52 -16.88 -56.38
N ALA A 92 26.63 -17.52 -56.05
CA ALA A 92 27.99 -16.99 -56.23
C ALA A 92 28.71 -17.78 -57.33
N SER A 93 29.17 -17.09 -58.37
CA SER A 93 29.87 -17.69 -59.52
C SER A 93 31.33 -17.23 -59.60
N MET A 94 32.27 -18.18 -59.75
CA MET A 94 33.69 -17.90 -59.93
C MET A 94 34.42 -19.07 -60.64
N ASN A 95 35.21 -18.79 -61.67
CA ASN A 95 36.09 -19.76 -62.38
C ASN A 95 35.40 -21.11 -62.67
N ASP A 96 34.24 -21.06 -63.34
CA ASP A 96 33.40 -22.21 -63.71
C ASP A 96 32.80 -23.02 -62.55
N ALA A 97 32.89 -22.51 -61.31
CA ALA A 97 32.20 -23.06 -60.14
C ALA A 97 31.08 -22.13 -59.67
N GLU A 98 29.90 -22.70 -59.49
CA GLU A 98 28.73 -22.02 -58.94
C GLU A 98 28.37 -22.60 -57.57
N MET A 99 28.20 -21.73 -56.58
CA MET A 99 27.73 -22.10 -55.25
C MET A 99 26.41 -21.42 -54.94
N ILE A 100 25.44 -22.23 -54.51
CA ILE A 100 24.09 -21.79 -54.19
C ILE A 100 23.84 -21.92 -52.70
N ARG A 101 23.17 -20.92 -52.10
CA ARG A 101 22.67 -20.97 -50.74
C ARG A 101 21.23 -20.47 -50.69
N ILE A 102 20.34 -21.26 -50.10
CA ILE A 102 18.90 -20.98 -50.01
C ILE A 102 18.50 -20.72 -48.56
N PHE A 103 17.68 -19.69 -48.36
CA PHE A 103 17.05 -19.33 -47.09
C PHE A 103 15.53 -19.27 -47.26
N ASN A 104 14.80 -20.09 -46.53
CA ASN A 104 13.35 -20.02 -46.40
C ASN A 104 13.01 -19.13 -45.20
N LEU A 105 12.50 -17.93 -45.48
CA LEU A 105 12.07 -16.99 -44.45
C LEU A 105 10.59 -17.19 -44.14
N THR A 106 10.28 -17.55 -42.90
CA THR A 106 8.90 -17.57 -42.37
C THR A 106 8.72 -16.38 -41.44
N VAL A 107 7.65 -15.60 -41.64
CA VAL A 107 7.34 -14.42 -40.82
C VAL A 107 6.24 -14.78 -39.85
N ASP A 108 6.57 -14.78 -38.55
CA ASP A 108 5.62 -15.07 -37.48
C ASP A 108 4.90 -13.76 -37.07
N PRO A 109 3.56 -13.75 -36.94
CA PRO A 109 2.84 -12.58 -36.46
C PRO A 109 3.16 -12.29 -34.97
N VAL A 110 3.04 -11.03 -34.57
CA VAL A 110 3.21 -10.64 -33.17
C VAL A 110 1.96 -11.06 -32.40
N HIS A 111 2.10 -12.06 -31.54
CA HIS A 111 1.07 -12.50 -30.60
C HIS A 111 1.35 -11.90 -29.22
N SER A 112 0.39 -11.16 -28.66
CA SER A 112 0.51 -10.63 -27.30
C SER A 112 -0.45 -11.34 -26.36
N ILE A 113 0.02 -11.69 -25.16
CA ILE A 113 -0.83 -12.25 -24.10
C ILE A 113 -1.05 -11.17 -23.05
N ILE A 114 -2.31 -10.78 -22.85
CA ILE A 114 -2.71 -9.84 -21.80
C ILE A 114 -3.44 -10.62 -20.72
N LYS A 115 -2.99 -10.48 -19.47
CA LYS A 115 -3.69 -11.03 -18.29
C LYS A 115 -4.30 -9.87 -17.52
N ALA A 116 -5.60 -9.91 -17.30
CA ALA A 116 -6.35 -8.88 -16.61
C ALA A 116 -7.16 -9.45 -15.45
N SER A 117 -7.43 -8.62 -14.45
CA SER A 117 -8.37 -8.93 -13.37
C SER A 117 -9.76 -8.41 -13.72
N GLY A 118 -10.78 -9.22 -13.43
CA GLY A 118 -12.17 -8.83 -13.66
C GLY A 118 -12.54 -7.52 -12.93
N GLY A 119 -13.37 -6.70 -13.56
CA GLY A 119 -13.82 -5.41 -13.05
C GLY A 119 -12.98 -4.19 -13.45
N PHE A 120 -11.78 -4.39 -14.00
CA PHE A 120 -10.90 -3.31 -14.47
C PHE A 120 -11.01 -3.07 -15.98
N ASP A 121 -10.65 -1.86 -16.42
CA ASP A 121 -10.54 -1.51 -17.83
C ASP A 121 -9.24 -2.08 -18.41
N VAL A 122 -9.30 -2.63 -19.62
CA VAL A 122 -8.18 -3.31 -20.28
C VAL A 122 -7.90 -2.67 -21.63
N SER A 123 -6.66 -2.23 -21.84
CA SER A 123 -6.19 -1.68 -23.11
C SER A 123 -5.72 -2.79 -24.05
N LEU A 124 -6.26 -2.83 -25.26
CA LEU A 124 -5.88 -3.76 -26.33
C LEU A 124 -5.17 -2.97 -27.45
N PRO A 125 -3.83 -3.03 -27.53
CA PRO A 125 -3.07 -2.17 -28.44
C PRO A 125 -3.22 -2.60 -29.90
N CYS A 126 -3.25 -1.63 -30.82
CA CYS A 126 -3.11 -1.88 -32.25
C CYS A 126 -2.51 -0.66 -32.95
N TYR A 127 -1.58 -0.86 -33.87
CA TYR A 127 -0.87 0.23 -34.54
C TYR A 127 -0.84 0.02 -36.06
N LEU A 128 -1.24 1.04 -36.81
CA LEU A 128 -1.09 1.12 -38.26
C LEU A 128 0.35 1.52 -38.63
N PRO A 129 0.93 0.96 -39.70
CA PRO A 129 2.26 1.36 -40.16
C PRO A 129 2.32 2.84 -40.53
N SER A 130 3.30 3.57 -39.98
CA SER A 130 3.48 5.02 -40.21
C SER A 130 3.79 5.39 -41.68
N SER A 131 4.05 4.40 -42.54
CA SER A 131 4.34 4.58 -43.95
C SER A 131 3.11 4.58 -44.86
N ARG A 132 1.90 4.30 -44.31
CA ARG A 132 0.65 4.25 -45.09
C ARG A 132 -0.28 5.42 -44.73
N PRO A 133 -1.03 5.98 -45.70
CA PRO A 133 -2.09 6.93 -45.41
C PRO A 133 -3.23 6.25 -44.64
N ILE A 134 -3.85 6.98 -43.70
CA ILE A 134 -4.98 6.49 -42.89
C ILE A 134 -6.23 6.51 -43.80
N LEU A 135 -6.63 5.34 -44.27
CA LEU A 135 -7.82 5.15 -45.13
C LEU A 135 -9.10 4.92 -44.32
N GLY A 136 -8.98 4.68 -43.02
CA GLY A 136 -10.06 4.45 -42.07
C GLY A 136 -9.56 3.74 -40.81
N ASN A 137 -10.40 3.71 -39.76
CA ASN A 137 -10.11 3.01 -38.51
C ASN A 137 -9.94 1.50 -38.72
N ALA A 138 -9.16 0.89 -37.83
CA ALA A 138 -8.94 -0.55 -37.85
C ALA A 138 -10.21 -1.31 -37.44
N LEU A 139 -10.41 -2.46 -38.08
CA LEU A 139 -11.51 -3.37 -37.78
C LEU A 139 -11.09 -4.34 -36.70
N TRP A 140 -11.87 -4.43 -35.63
CA TRP A 140 -11.60 -5.34 -34.52
C TRP A 140 -12.50 -6.57 -34.55
N PHE A 141 -11.93 -7.72 -34.24
CA PHE A 141 -12.65 -9.00 -34.20
C PHE A 141 -12.32 -9.77 -32.93
N LYS A 142 -13.32 -10.47 -32.38
CA LYS A 142 -13.15 -11.44 -31.29
C LYS A 142 -13.48 -12.84 -31.80
N GLU A 143 -12.60 -13.79 -31.50
CA GLU A 143 -12.84 -15.21 -31.71
C GLU A 143 -13.49 -15.83 -30.47
N THR A 144 -14.61 -16.51 -30.66
CA THR A 144 -15.33 -17.20 -29.57
C THR A 144 -14.78 -18.62 -29.38
N ILE A 145 -15.09 -19.21 -28.22
CA ILE A 145 -14.68 -20.58 -27.85
C ILE A 145 -15.16 -21.65 -28.88
N GLY A 146 -16.21 -21.34 -29.65
CA GLY A 146 -16.70 -22.18 -30.75
C GLY A 146 -16.01 -21.96 -32.11
N GLY A 147 -14.92 -21.20 -32.17
CA GLY A 147 -14.20 -20.86 -33.41
C GLY A 147 -14.92 -19.86 -34.32
N LYS A 148 -16.03 -19.27 -33.85
CA LYS A 148 -16.77 -18.25 -34.60
C LYS A 148 -16.11 -16.89 -34.39
N ARG A 149 -15.71 -16.26 -35.48
CA ARG A 149 -15.13 -14.91 -35.54
C ARG A 149 -16.24 -13.86 -35.65
N ILE A 150 -16.25 -12.88 -34.75
CA ILE A 150 -17.27 -11.83 -34.67
C ILE A 150 -16.58 -10.47 -34.79
N GLN A 151 -17.04 -9.63 -35.71
CA GLN A 151 -16.58 -8.25 -35.81
C GLN A 151 -17.19 -7.42 -34.66
N LEU A 152 -16.34 -6.70 -33.94
CA LEU A 152 -16.72 -5.85 -32.83
C LEU A 152 -17.23 -4.52 -33.38
N ARG A 153 -18.36 -4.05 -32.84
CA ARG A 153 -18.90 -2.72 -33.11
C ARG A 153 -18.34 -1.77 -32.06
N LEU A 154 -17.70 -0.70 -32.50
CA LEU A 154 -17.09 0.31 -31.64
C LEU A 154 -17.97 1.56 -31.45
N GLU A 155 -19.09 1.62 -32.17
CA GLU A 155 -20.11 2.68 -32.08
C GLU A 155 -21.45 1.99 -31.77
N ASP A 156 -22.08 2.35 -30.66
CA ASP A 156 -23.46 1.94 -30.37
C ASP A 156 -24.29 3.17 -29.97
N ASP A 157 -25.21 3.57 -30.85
CA ASP A 157 -26.01 4.80 -30.80
C ASP A 157 -27.14 4.73 -29.73
N SER A 158 -26.94 3.91 -28.69
CA SER A 158 -27.99 3.41 -27.81
C SER A 158 -27.79 3.73 -26.32
N GLY A 159 -27.17 4.87 -25.98
CA GLY A 159 -27.27 5.50 -24.64
C GLY A 159 -26.82 4.68 -23.41
N ASN A 160 -26.29 3.47 -23.59
CA ASN A 160 -25.66 2.64 -22.57
C ASN A 160 -24.14 2.89 -22.60
N GLU A 161 -23.47 2.78 -21.45
CA GLU A 161 -22.00 2.90 -21.39
C GLU A 161 -21.32 1.90 -22.33
N GLU A 162 -20.66 2.41 -23.37
CA GLU A 162 -19.97 1.61 -24.38
C GLU A 162 -18.93 0.69 -23.73
N LYS A 163 -19.08 -0.62 -23.96
CA LYS A 163 -18.20 -1.68 -23.43
C LYS A 163 -16.80 -1.64 -24.07
N LEU A 164 -16.69 -1.17 -25.31
CA LEU A 164 -15.46 -1.03 -26.08
C LEU A 164 -15.35 0.41 -26.57
N VAL A 165 -14.19 1.04 -26.38
CA VAL A 165 -13.97 2.43 -26.79
C VAL A 165 -12.68 2.53 -27.59
N LEU A 166 -12.74 3.12 -28.80
CA LEU A 166 -11.55 3.46 -29.58
C LEU A 166 -10.88 4.70 -28.98
N VAL A 167 -9.58 4.61 -28.68
CA VAL A 167 -8.88 5.68 -27.95
C VAL A 167 -8.55 6.88 -28.85
N TYR A 168 -8.06 6.61 -30.07
CA TYR A 168 -7.66 7.65 -31.02
C TYR A 168 -8.27 7.37 -32.41
N PRO A 169 -9.49 7.86 -32.67
CA PRO A 169 -10.09 7.76 -34.00
C PRO A 169 -9.23 8.45 -35.05
N ASP A 170 -9.13 7.83 -36.23
CA ASP A 170 -8.40 8.31 -37.41
C ASP A 170 -6.90 8.57 -37.17
N ASP A 171 -6.30 7.89 -36.18
CA ASP A 171 -4.86 7.95 -35.87
C ASP A 171 -4.12 6.66 -36.29
N HIS A 172 -2.79 6.68 -36.27
CA HIS A 172 -2.00 5.46 -36.42
C HIS A 172 -2.12 4.53 -35.20
N ASP A 173 -2.41 5.06 -34.01
CA ASP A 173 -2.76 4.27 -32.84
C ASP A 173 -4.25 3.93 -32.84
N GLN A 174 -4.56 2.65 -33.06
CA GLN A 174 -5.91 2.10 -33.16
C GLN A 174 -6.26 1.25 -31.94
N THR A 175 -5.67 1.57 -30.80
CA THR A 175 -5.91 0.92 -29.51
C THR A 175 -7.36 1.07 -29.06
N ILE A 176 -7.94 -0.01 -28.52
CA ILE A 176 -9.26 0.00 -27.90
C ILE A 176 -9.17 -0.27 -26.39
N ILE A 177 -10.10 0.31 -25.62
CA ILE A 177 -10.30 0.03 -24.20
C ILE A 177 -11.55 -0.83 -24.04
N LEU A 178 -11.38 -2.02 -23.45
CA LEU A 178 -12.46 -2.85 -22.95
C LEU A 178 -12.77 -2.45 -21.52
N LYS A 179 -13.95 -1.84 -21.30
CA LYS A 179 -14.37 -1.38 -19.97
C LYS A 179 -14.87 -2.52 -19.10
N ARG A 180 -14.52 -2.50 -17.81
CA ARG A 180 -14.96 -3.46 -16.79
C ARG A 180 -14.92 -4.91 -17.30
N ALA A 181 -13.74 -5.37 -17.69
CA ALA A 181 -13.56 -6.70 -18.28
C ALA A 181 -14.04 -7.81 -17.32
N ASN A 182 -14.60 -8.91 -17.83
CA ASN A 182 -15.02 -10.07 -17.04
C ASN A 182 -14.51 -11.39 -17.66
N ALA A 183 -14.71 -12.54 -17.02
CA ALA A 183 -14.24 -13.82 -17.53
C ALA A 183 -14.70 -14.15 -18.96
N GLU A 184 -15.92 -13.76 -19.37
CA GLU A 184 -16.46 -13.96 -20.73
C GLU A 184 -15.76 -13.10 -21.78
N ASP A 185 -15.09 -12.02 -21.36
CA ASP A 185 -14.28 -11.18 -22.23
C ASP A 185 -12.96 -11.85 -22.62
N SER A 186 -12.56 -12.95 -21.97
CA SER A 186 -11.40 -13.75 -22.38
C SER A 186 -11.56 -14.29 -23.80
N GLY A 187 -10.47 -14.31 -24.56
CA GLY A 187 -10.48 -14.79 -25.93
C GLY A 187 -9.37 -14.22 -26.79
N ILE A 188 -9.45 -14.51 -28.09
CA ILE A 188 -8.49 -14.02 -29.08
C ILE A 188 -9.10 -12.81 -29.77
N TYR A 189 -8.42 -11.68 -29.69
CA TYR A 189 -8.76 -10.44 -30.36
C TYR A 189 -7.82 -10.24 -31.53
N SER A 190 -8.33 -9.83 -32.68
CA SER A 190 -7.53 -9.47 -33.85
C SER A 190 -7.91 -8.07 -34.32
N CYS A 191 -6.89 -7.27 -34.63
CA CYS A 191 -7.02 -5.95 -35.21
C CYS A 191 -6.55 -6.01 -36.66
N GLU A 192 -7.39 -5.57 -37.58
CA GLU A 192 -7.11 -5.59 -39.03
C GLU A 192 -7.22 -4.19 -39.62
N SER A 193 -6.40 -3.90 -40.65
CA SER A 193 -6.57 -2.67 -41.42
C SER A 193 -7.92 -2.67 -42.16
N ALA A 194 -8.36 -1.51 -42.62
CA ALA A 194 -9.54 -1.39 -43.48
C ALA A 194 -9.44 -2.23 -44.78
N GLU A 195 -8.23 -2.62 -45.18
CA GLU A 195 -7.93 -3.45 -46.36
C GLU A 195 -7.92 -4.96 -46.03
N GLY A 196 -8.12 -5.34 -44.77
CA GLY A 196 -8.15 -6.74 -44.31
C GLY A 196 -6.79 -7.35 -43.97
N GLU A 197 -5.74 -6.53 -43.80
CA GLU A 197 -4.44 -7.02 -43.30
C GLU A 197 -4.47 -7.15 -41.78
N ASN A 198 -4.16 -8.32 -41.23
CA ASN A 198 -4.04 -8.51 -39.79
C ASN A 198 -2.81 -7.75 -39.25
N LEU A 199 -3.06 -6.78 -38.38
CA LEU A 199 -2.06 -5.90 -37.77
C LEU A 199 -1.57 -6.47 -36.44
N HIS A 200 -2.47 -7.05 -35.64
CA HIS A 200 -2.12 -7.58 -34.33
C HIS A 200 -3.13 -8.62 -33.82
N THR A 201 -2.62 -9.66 -33.15
CA THR A 201 -3.45 -10.69 -32.48
C THR A 201 -3.12 -10.74 -30.99
N ILE A 202 -4.14 -10.59 -30.14
CA ILE A 202 -4.04 -10.54 -28.68
C ILE A 202 -4.82 -11.70 -28.07
N HIS A 203 -4.18 -12.49 -27.19
CA HIS A 203 -4.86 -13.42 -26.30
C HIS A 203 -5.13 -12.73 -24.96
N LEU A 204 -6.38 -12.39 -24.69
CA LEU A 204 -6.81 -11.82 -23.43
C LEU A 204 -7.27 -12.94 -22.49
N PHE A 205 -6.69 -12.98 -21.29
CA PHE A 205 -7.15 -13.80 -20.18
C PHE A 205 -7.63 -12.89 -19.06
N VAL A 206 -8.94 -12.87 -18.84
CA VAL A 206 -9.55 -12.16 -17.72
C VAL A 206 -9.89 -13.19 -16.66
N LYS A 207 -9.31 -13.04 -15.47
CA LYS A 207 -9.69 -13.84 -14.32
C LYS A 207 -10.56 -12.97 -13.43
N ASP A 208 -11.82 -13.38 -13.22
CA ASP A 208 -12.63 -12.78 -12.16
C ASP A 208 -11.88 -12.94 -10.84
N PRO A 209 -11.84 -11.91 -9.98
CA PRO A 209 -11.25 -12.06 -8.66
C PRO A 209 -11.94 -13.24 -7.97
N ASP A 210 -11.17 -14.27 -7.59
CA ASP A 210 -11.70 -15.39 -6.83
C ASP A 210 -12.38 -14.79 -5.58
N ILE A 211 -13.72 -14.87 -5.48
CA ILE A 211 -14.41 -14.48 -4.23
C ILE A 211 -13.87 -15.46 -3.18
N PRO A 212 -13.07 -14.99 -2.22
CA PRO A 212 -12.40 -15.89 -1.31
C PRO A 212 -13.46 -16.59 -0.46
N SER A 213 -13.52 -17.92 -0.55
CA SER A 213 -14.51 -18.73 0.16
C SER A 213 -14.47 -18.44 1.65
N CYS A 214 -15.64 -18.23 2.26
CA CYS A 214 -15.78 -18.00 3.69
C CYS A 214 -15.86 -19.30 4.51
N GLU A 215 -15.68 -20.48 3.89
CA GLU A 215 -15.78 -21.78 4.57
C GLU A 215 -14.85 -21.92 5.78
N GLU A 216 -13.68 -21.27 5.77
CA GLU A 216 -12.74 -21.30 6.89
C GLU A 216 -13.28 -20.63 8.15
N PHE A 217 -14.21 -19.68 8.02
CA PHE A 217 -14.85 -18.99 9.15
C PHE A 217 -15.90 -19.84 9.86
N ASN A 218 -16.25 -21.00 9.31
CA ASN A 218 -17.11 -21.99 9.97
C ASN A 218 -16.32 -23.04 10.75
N LYS A 219 -14.97 -23.02 10.67
CA LYS A 219 -14.11 -23.95 11.41
C LYS A 219 -13.90 -23.47 12.85
N ALA A 220 -13.55 -24.42 13.71
CA ALA A 220 -13.23 -24.14 15.11
C ALA A 220 -12.04 -23.17 15.22
N PRO A 221 -11.97 -22.35 16.28
CA PRO A 221 -10.88 -21.40 16.49
C PRO A 221 -9.52 -22.08 16.47
N GLU A 222 -8.52 -21.33 15.98
CA GLU A 222 -7.15 -21.80 15.89
C GLU A 222 -6.55 -22.04 17.28
N ILE A 223 -6.02 -23.25 17.51
CA ILE A 223 -5.28 -23.56 18.74
C ILE A 223 -3.84 -23.08 18.57
N CYS A 224 -3.48 -22.07 19.34
CA CYS A 224 -2.13 -21.50 19.33
C CYS A 224 -1.10 -22.34 20.06
N GLN A 225 -0.11 -22.85 19.34
CA GLN A 225 1.04 -23.57 19.93
C GLN A 225 2.01 -22.59 20.61
N GLU A 226 2.79 -23.07 21.58
CA GLU A 226 3.67 -22.21 22.40
C GLU A 226 4.76 -21.49 21.58
N GLU A 227 5.35 -22.16 20.60
CA GLU A 227 6.36 -21.55 19.73
C GLU A 227 5.77 -20.44 18.86
N GLU A 228 4.60 -20.68 18.25
CA GLU A 228 3.87 -19.69 17.45
C GLU A 228 3.46 -18.48 18.29
N ARG A 229 3.09 -18.70 19.56
CA ARG A 229 2.78 -17.61 20.50
C ARG A 229 3.98 -16.68 20.69
N ARG A 230 5.18 -17.22 20.91
CA ARG A 230 6.38 -16.40 21.16
C ARG A 230 6.76 -15.58 19.94
N THR A 231 6.74 -16.20 18.76
CA THR A 231 7.00 -15.52 17.49
C THR A 231 5.99 -14.40 17.26
N ALA A 232 4.69 -14.69 17.43
CA ALA A 232 3.64 -13.68 17.27
C ALA A 232 3.76 -12.53 18.29
N GLU A 233 4.19 -12.78 19.53
CA GLU A 233 4.39 -11.71 20.52
C GLU A 233 5.49 -10.74 20.10
N LEU A 234 6.64 -11.25 19.64
CA LEU A 234 7.77 -10.42 19.20
C LEU A 234 7.39 -9.59 17.96
N VAL A 235 6.80 -10.24 16.96
CA VAL A 235 6.34 -9.59 15.74
C VAL A 235 5.30 -8.51 16.05
N LEU A 236 4.33 -8.79 16.92
CA LEU A 236 3.30 -7.83 17.29
C LEU A 236 3.89 -6.58 17.96
N LYS A 237 4.88 -6.73 18.84
CA LYS A 237 5.54 -5.59 19.51
C LYS A 237 6.26 -4.68 18.51
N GLU A 238 6.99 -5.27 17.56
CA GLU A 238 7.67 -4.53 16.49
C GLU A 238 6.66 -3.83 15.58
N SER A 239 5.69 -4.59 15.08
CA SER A 239 4.60 -4.11 14.21
C SER A 239 3.84 -2.94 14.84
N MET A 240 3.60 -2.99 16.16
CA MET A 240 2.89 -1.94 16.88
C MET A 240 3.67 -0.62 16.90
N THR A 241 4.99 -0.68 17.10
CA THR A 241 5.83 0.54 17.10
C THR A 241 5.90 1.15 15.71
N GLU A 242 6.12 0.31 14.69
CA GLU A 242 6.13 0.71 13.29
C GLU A 242 4.78 1.33 12.88
N PHE A 243 3.68 0.63 13.17
CA PHE A 243 2.32 1.10 12.91
C PHE A 243 2.06 2.45 13.58
N SER A 244 2.55 2.66 14.80
CA SER A 244 2.36 3.90 15.53
C SER A 244 3.03 5.10 14.87
N MET A 245 4.26 4.92 14.39
CA MET A 245 4.97 5.98 13.66
C MET A 245 4.37 6.20 12.28
N LYS A 246 3.90 5.13 11.63
CA LYS A 246 3.14 5.20 10.37
C LYS A 246 1.84 5.97 10.55
N LEU A 247 1.07 5.74 11.63
CA LEU A 247 -0.13 6.55 11.92
C LEU A 247 0.23 8.01 12.12
N TYR A 248 1.25 8.28 12.93
CA TYR A 248 1.70 9.64 13.21
C TYR A 248 2.10 10.38 11.93
N SER A 249 2.82 9.72 11.01
CA SER A 249 3.28 10.33 9.76
C SER A 249 2.13 10.74 8.84
N HIS A 250 0.99 10.04 8.85
CA HIS A 250 -0.20 10.41 8.07
C HIS A 250 -1.06 11.47 8.76
N LEU A 251 -1.16 11.42 10.09
CA LEU A 251 -1.99 12.33 10.88
C LEU A 251 -1.37 13.72 11.06
N LYS A 252 -0.04 13.81 11.20
CA LYS A 252 0.65 15.09 11.40
C LYS A 252 0.37 16.10 10.26
N ASP A 253 0.10 15.60 9.06
CA ASP A 253 -0.13 16.40 7.85
C ASP A 253 -1.59 16.86 7.68
N GLN A 254 -2.56 16.30 8.42
CA GLN A 254 -3.97 16.73 8.31
C GLN A 254 -4.17 18.17 8.80
N HIS A 255 -3.62 18.50 9.97
CA HIS A 255 -3.69 19.85 10.56
C HIS A 255 -2.36 20.26 11.19
N PRO A 256 -1.32 20.59 10.38
CA PRO A 256 0.09 20.72 10.82
C PRO A 256 0.36 21.65 11.99
N SER A 257 -0.51 22.62 12.26
CA SER A 257 -0.34 23.64 13.30
C SER A 257 -1.27 23.47 14.50
N ASN A 258 -2.10 22.43 14.51
CA ASN A 258 -3.07 22.17 15.57
C ASN A 258 -2.59 21.05 16.50
N ASN A 259 -3.23 20.95 17.67
CA ASN A 259 -3.06 19.81 18.55
C ASN A 259 -3.42 18.51 17.83
N LEU A 260 -2.68 17.46 18.16
CA LEU A 260 -2.96 16.10 17.71
C LEU A 260 -2.95 15.19 18.93
N LEU A 261 -3.90 14.29 19.01
CA LEU A 261 -3.87 13.19 19.97
C LEU A 261 -4.58 11.99 19.36
N PHE A 262 -3.94 10.83 19.43
CA PHE A 262 -4.56 9.55 19.09
C PHE A 262 -3.92 8.41 19.88
N SER A 263 -4.57 7.26 19.88
CA SER A 263 -4.03 6.04 20.50
C SER A 263 -3.73 4.98 19.44
N PRO A 264 -2.45 4.75 19.12
CA PRO A 264 -2.08 3.72 18.15
C PRO A 264 -2.58 2.33 18.53
N ILE A 265 -2.41 1.95 19.79
CA ILE A 265 -2.85 0.64 20.30
C ILE A 265 -4.37 0.44 20.16
N SER A 266 -5.16 1.50 20.35
CA SER A 266 -6.61 1.42 20.23
C SER A 266 -7.07 1.32 18.77
N ILE A 267 -6.47 2.11 17.88
CA ILE A 267 -6.72 2.02 16.43
C ILE A 267 -6.28 0.65 15.89
N ASN A 268 -5.11 0.14 16.32
CA ASN A 268 -4.66 -1.20 15.96
C ASN A 268 -5.66 -2.26 16.42
N GLY A 269 -6.18 -2.13 17.65
CA GLY A 269 -7.16 -3.04 18.22
C GLY A 269 -8.45 -3.12 17.40
N ILE A 270 -9.04 -1.98 17.00
CA ILE A 270 -10.27 -1.99 16.18
C ILE A 270 -10.01 -2.51 14.75
N LEU A 271 -8.86 -2.21 14.16
CA LEU A 271 -8.48 -2.75 12.84
C LEU A 271 -8.20 -4.24 12.89
N SER A 272 -7.65 -4.73 14.00
CA SER A 272 -7.41 -6.16 14.21
C SER A 272 -8.70 -6.92 14.52
N LEU A 273 -9.67 -6.28 15.17
CA LEU A 273 -11.03 -6.83 15.28
C LEU A 273 -11.69 -6.94 13.90
N LEU A 274 -11.49 -5.96 13.01
CA LEU A 274 -11.96 -6.06 11.63
C LEU A 274 -11.21 -7.16 10.85
N LEU A 275 -9.90 -7.28 11.04
CA LEU A 275 -9.05 -8.31 10.45
C LEU A 275 -9.51 -9.72 10.83
N LEU A 276 -10.00 -9.92 12.06
CA LEU A 276 -10.54 -11.19 12.52
C LEU A 276 -11.69 -11.70 11.63
N GLY A 277 -12.44 -10.79 11.00
CA GLY A 277 -13.54 -11.10 10.08
C GLY A 277 -13.21 -10.94 8.60
N ALA A 278 -11.98 -10.56 8.25
CA ALA A 278 -11.59 -10.19 6.88
C ALA A 278 -10.99 -11.36 6.09
N ASN A 279 -11.26 -11.39 4.78
CA ASN A 279 -10.74 -12.41 3.88
C ASN A 279 -10.10 -11.80 2.61
N GLY A 280 -9.29 -12.60 1.90
CA GLY A 280 -8.63 -12.24 0.65
C GLY A 280 -7.92 -10.87 0.67
N ASN A 281 -8.20 -10.03 -0.33
CA ASN A 281 -7.55 -8.73 -0.48
C ASN A 281 -7.82 -7.78 0.70
N THR A 282 -9.00 -7.82 1.31
CA THR A 282 -9.33 -7.02 2.50
C THR A 282 -8.44 -7.41 3.67
N ARG A 283 -8.23 -8.72 3.88
CA ARG A 283 -7.31 -9.24 4.90
C ARG A 283 -5.88 -8.77 4.66
N SER A 284 -5.35 -8.97 3.45
CA SER A 284 -3.98 -8.54 3.10
C SER A 284 -3.79 -7.02 3.18
N ALA A 285 -4.82 -6.23 2.87
CA ALA A 285 -4.78 -4.78 3.05
C ALA A 285 -4.72 -4.39 4.53
N LEU A 286 -5.54 -5.03 5.38
CA LEU A 286 -5.52 -4.81 6.83
C LEU A 286 -4.19 -5.20 7.45
N GLU A 287 -3.65 -6.39 7.16
CA GLU A 287 -2.35 -6.85 7.66
C GLU A 287 -1.23 -5.85 7.30
N ARG A 288 -1.17 -5.39 6.04
CA ARG A 288 -0.21 -4.35 5.63
C ARG A 288 -0.44 -3.00 6.30
N ALA A 289 -1.70 -2.62 6.54
CA ALA A 289 -2.03 -1.37 7.19
C ALA A 289 -1.49 -1.34 8.63
N ILE A 290 -1.67 -2.45 9.36
CA ILE A 290 -1.21 -2.62 10.76
C ILE A 290 0.19 -3.22 10.90
N CYS A 291 0.96 -3.25 9.81
CA CYS A 291 2.36 -3.69 9.75
C CYS A 291 2.60 -5.15 10.17
N LEU A 292 1.63 -6.04 9.96
CA LEU A 292 1.79 -7.47 10.25
C LEU A 292 2.27 -8.26 9.02
N PRO A 293 3.08 -9.31 9.21
CA PRO A 293 3.31 -10.32 8.19
C PRO A 293 2.01 -11.00 7.77
N HIS A 294 1.94 -11.38 6.48
CA HIS A 294 0.76 -12.05 5.94
C HIS A 294 0.51 -13.38 6.67
N ASN A 295 -0.74 -13.60 7.11
CA ASN A 295 -1.19 -14.81 7.80
C ASN A 295 -0.39 -15.14 9.06
N LEU A 296 0.02 -14.13 9.83
CA LEU A 296 0.59 -14.34 11.15
C LEU A 296 -0.42 -15.02 12.08
N ARG A 297 -0.17 -16.30 12.38
CA ARG A 297 -0.97 -17.10 13.33
C ARG A 297 -0.90 -16.49 14.73
N CYS A 298 -1.91 -16.75 15.55
CA CYS A 298 -1.95 -16.35 16.97
C CYS A 298 -1.92 -14.84 17.27
N VAL A 299 -2.03 -13.99 16.25
CA VAL A 299 -2.03 -12.54 16.44
C VAL A 299 -3.15 -12.06 17.37
N HIS A 300 -4.37 -12.57 17.20
CA HIS A 300 -5.53 -12.16 18.01
C HIS A 300 -5.36 -12.55 19.49
N PHE A 301 -4.79 -13.73 19.76
CA PHE A 301 -4.42 -14.16 21.11
C PHE A 301 -3.37 -13.22 21.73
N GLN A 302 -2.36 -12.81 20.96
CA GLN A 302 -1.34 -11.89 21.47
C GLN A 302 -1.88 -10.48 21.70
N ILE A 303 -2.81 -10.01 20.87
CA ILE A 303 -3.51 -8.74 21.10
C ILE A 303 -4.33 -8.80 22.39
N LYS A 304 -5.02 -9.92 22.66
CA LYS A 304 -5.71 -10.15 23.93
C LYS A 304 -4.73 -10.02 25.11
N LYS A 305 -3.61 -10.72 25.06
CA LYS A 305 -2.58 -10.66 26.11
C LYS A 305 -2.02 -9.25 26.30
N GLN A 306 -1.81 -8.52 25.21
CA GLN A 306 -1.33 -7.15 25.26
C GLN A 306 -2.34 -6.22 25.91
N ARG A 307 -3.63 -6.35 25.60
CA ARG A 307 -4.71 -5.61 26.26
C ARG A 307 -4.77 -5.91 27.76
N GLU A 308 -4.69 -7.18 28.14
CA GLU A 308 -4.73 -7.62 29.55
C GLU A 308 -3.61 -6.94 30.37
N LYS A 309 -2.38 -6.83 29.83
CA LYS A 309 -1.25 -6.14 30.50
C LYS A 309 -1.53 -4.66 30.79
N MET A 310 -2.28 -3.97 29.92
CA MET A 310 -2.54 -2.53 30.03
C MET A 310 -3.90 -2.17 30.66
N ALA A 311 -4.75 -3.15 30.96
CA ALA A 311 -6.13 -2.95 31.42
C ALA A 311 -6.26 -2.08 32.69
N ALA A 312 -5.24 -2.08 33.55
CA ALA A 312 -5.23 -1.27 34.77
C ALA A 312 -5.13 0.25 34.52
N SER A 313 -4.55 0.67 33.40
CA SER A 313 -4.24 2.08 33.13
C SER A 313 -4.90 2.63 31.85
N LEU A 314 -5.29 1.74 30.94
CA LEU A 314 -5.91 2.08 29.66
C LEU A 314 -7.33 1.50 29.58
N GLN A 315 -8.31 2.37 29.34
CA GLN A 315 -9.68 1.97 29.03
C GLN A 315 -9.93 2.18 27.54
N MET A 316 -10.00 1.09 26.79
CA MET A 316 -10.35 1.08 25.38
C MET A 316 -11.80 0.65 25.19
N ALA A 317 -12.51 1.39 24.35
CA ALA A 317 -13.88 1.14 23.95
C ALA A 317 -13.90 1.01 22.42
N SER A 318 -13.66 -0.21 21.95
CA SER A 318 -13.71 -0.57 20.52
C SER A 318 -14.98 -1.36 20.24
N GLN A 319 -15.75 -0.96 19.23
CA GLN A 319 -16.98 -1.65 18.85
C GLN A 319 -17.27 -1.53 17.37
N ILE A 320 -17.92 -2.57 16.84
CA ILE A 320 -18.49 -2.60 15.49
C ILE A 320 -20.01 -2.60 15.63
N PHE A 321 -20.64 -1.61 15.02
CA PHE A 321 -22.09 -1.57 14.84
C PHE A 321 -22.43 -2.00 13.43
N TYR A 322 -23.48 -2.80 13.26
CA TYR A 322 -23.78 -3.44 11.98
C TYR A 322 -25.27 -3.49 11.67
N ASN A 323 -25.61 -3.59 10.39
CA ASN A 323 -26.99 -3.68 9.94
C ASN A 323 -27.68 -4.98 10.44
N PRO A 324 -28.87 -4.91 11.05
CA PRO A 324 -29.58 -6.08 11.56
C PRO A 324 -29.88 -7.20 10.56
N GLN A 325 -29.91 -6.88 9.25
CA GLN A 325 -30.20 -7.84 8.18
C GLN A 325 -29.00 -8.76 7.86
N MET A 326 -27.84 -8.54 8.48
CA MET A 326 -26.64 -9.34 8.27
C MET A 326 -26.63 -10.61 9.13
N ASN A 327 -26.23 -11.72 8.52
CA ASN A 327 -26.03 -13.00 9.19
C ASN A 327 -24.56 -13.17 9.60
N MET A 328 -24.27 -12.79 10.84
CA MET A 328 -22.93 -12.85 11.42
C MET A 328 -22.50 -14.28 11.73
N SER A 329 -21.24 -14.61 11.48
CA SER A 329 -20.66 -15.90 11.88
C SER A 329 -20.61 -16.03 13.40
N GLU A 330 -21.04 -17.19 13.91
CA GLU A 330 -20.93 -17.53 15.33
C GLU A 330 -19.46 -17.61 15.77
N SER A 331 -18.59 -18.16 14.92
CA SER A 331 -17.14 -18.23 15.18
C SER A 331 -16.54 -16.83 15.32
N PHE A 332 -16.88 -15.92 14.40
CA PHE A 332 -16.46 -14.51 14.49
C PHE A 332 -16.97 -13.84 15.76
N THR A 333 -18.25 -14.03 16.09
CA THR A 333 -18.86 -13.44 17.29
C THR A 333 -18.16 -13.91 18.57
N ASN A 334 -17.92 -15.22 18.70
CA ASN A 334 -17.28 -15.81 19.87
C ASN A 334 -15.83 -15.36 20.01
N GLN A 335 -15.06 -15.33 18.92
CA GLN A 335 -13.67 -14.87 18.92
C GLN A 335 -13.56 -13.36 19.17
N SER A 336 -14.52 -12.56 18.68
CA SER A 336 -14.58 -11.11 18.96
C SER A 336 -14.78 -10.84 20.46
N ILE A 337 -15.63 -11.65 21.11
CA ILE A 337 -15.83 -11.58 22.56
C ILE A 337 -14.56 -12.03 23.29
N ASP A 338 -13.99 -13.19 22.94
CA ASP A 338 -12.85 -13.76 23.67
C ASP A 338 -11.57 -12.90 23.52
N TYR A 339 -11.25 -12.50 22.29
CA TYR A 339 -10.00 -11.79 22.01
C TYR A 339 -10.10 -10.29 22.20
N TYR A 340 -11.29 -9.68 22.07
CA TYR A 340 -11.43 -8.21 22.08
C TYR A 340 -12.41 -7.68 23.11
N GLU A 341 -13.14 -8.53 23.85
CA GLU A 341 -14.25 -8.13 24.72
C GLU A 341 -15.32 -7.29 23.99
N ALA A 342 -15.43 -7.50 22.68
CA ALA A 342 -16.27 -6.73 21.79
C ALA A 342 -17.25 -7.66 21.08
N LYS A 343 -18.49 -7.69 21.56
CA LYS A 343 -19.61 -8.29 20.82
C LYS A 343 -20.19 -7.21 19.88
N PRO A 344 -20.18 -7.41 18.55
CA PRO A 344 -20.82 -6.48 17.62
C PRO A 344 -22.27 -6.16 17.99
N ILE A 345 -22.69 -4.92 17.78
CA ILE A 345 -24.01 -4.42 18.18
C ILE A 345 -24.85 -4.10 16.94
N LYS A 346 -26.09 -4.57 16.92
CA LYS A 346 -27.04 -4.25 15.84
C LYS A 346 -27.37 -2.76 15.87
N LEU A 347 -27.37 -2.13 14.70
CA LEU A 347 -27.98 -0.82 14.51
C LEU A 347 -29.50 -0.93 14.69
N LEU A 348 -30.11 0.19 15.07
CA LEU A 348 -31.53 0.42 15.22
C LEU A 348 -32.10 1.00 13.91
N GLU A 349 -33.43 1.15 13.87
CA GLU A 349 -34.16 1.54 12.65
C GLU A 349 -33.99 3.02 12.29
N SER A 350 -33.73 3.90 13.27
CA SER A 350 -33.64 5.35 13.05
C SER A 350 -32.23 5.91 13.27
N SER A 351 -31.88 6.96 12.52
CA SER A 351 -30.61 7.68 12.70
C SER A 351 -30.46 8.26 14.10
N GLU A 352 -31.55 8.76 14.69
CA GLU A 352 -31.53 9.39 16.00
C GLU A 352 -31.24 8.36 17.10
N ASP A 353 -31.91 7.21 17.06
CA ASP A 353 -31.71 6.15 18.05
C ASP A 353 -30.32 5.53 17.93
N ASN A 354 -29.82 5.34 16.71
CA ASN A 354 -28.44 4.89 16.48
C ASN A 354 -27.42 5.83 17.11
N THR A 355 -27.57 7.14 16.86
CA THR A 355 -26.68 8.17 17.39
C THR A 355 -26.70 8.20 18.92
N LYS A 356 -27.90 8.18 19.51
CA LYS A 356 -28.08 8.14 20.98
C LYS A 356 -27.47 6.88 21.58
N MET A 357 -27.74 5.71 21.01
CA MET A 357 -27.21 4.43 21.47
C MET A 357 -25.68 4.42 21.45
N ILE A 358 -25.06 4.84 20.35
CA ILE A 358 -23.60 4.86 20.20
C ILE A 358 -22.97 5.82 21.21
N ASN A 359 -23.46 7.05 21.32
CA ASN A 359 -22.92 8.03 22.26
C ASN A 359 -23.11 7.61 23.72
N GLN A 360 -24.25 7.03 24.08
CA GLN A 360 -24.47 6.46 25.42
C GLN A 360 -23.52 5.30 25.72
N TRP A 361 -23.31 4.42 24.74
CA TRP A 361 -22.36 3.31 24.86
C TRP A 361 -20.93 3.83 25.09
N VAL A 362 -20.49 4.81 24.30
CA VAL A 362 -19.17 5.46 24.46
C VAL A 362 -19.05 6.14 25.83
N ALA A 363 -20.07 6.90 26.24
CA ALA A 363 -20.08 7.59 27.53
C ALA A 363 -19.94 6.60 28.70
N ASN A 364 -20.69 5.49 28.67
CA ASN A 364 -20.60 4.46 29.69
C ASN A 364 -19.19 3.82 29.72
N LYS A 365 -18.67 3.40 28.56
CA LYS A 365 -17.36 2.76 28.45
C LYS A 365 -16.19 3.68 28.82
N THR A 366 -16.37 4.99 28.68
CA THR A 366 -15.35 6.00 28.98
C THR A 366 -15.58 6.73 30.30
N LYS A 367 -16.50 6.25 31.15
CA LYS A 367 -16.87 6.89 32.44
C LYS A 367 -17.19 8.38 32.29
N ASN A 368 -17.96 8.71 31.25
CA ASN A 368 -18.38 10.05 30.85
C ASN A 368 -17.24 11.02 30.51
N LYS A 369 -16.05 10.52 30.15
CA LYS A 369 -14.97 11.36 29.62
C LYS A 369 -15.19 11.73 28.16
N ILE A 370 -15.84 10.85 27.40
CA ILE A 370 -16.24 11.09 26.02
C ILE A 370 -17.75 10.87 25.95
N THR A 371 -18.52 11.94 25.84
CA THR A 371 -20.00 11.88 25.85
C THR A 371 -20.61 12.04 24.46
N ASN A 372 -19.91 12.72 23.55
CA ASN A 372 -20.29 12.85 22.15
C ASN A 372 -19.09 12.48 21.26
N LEU A 373 -19.30 11.47 20.41
CA LEU A 373 -18.33 10.96 19.44
C LEU A 373 -18.85 11.03 18.01
N ILE A 374 -20.16 10.86 17.83
CA ILE A 374 -20.78 10.81 16.51
C ILE A 374 -22.02 11.70 16.48
N ASP A 375 -22.16 12.46 15.40
CA ASP A 375 -23.27 13.41 15.24
C ASP A 375 -24.50 12.78 14.59
N SER A 376 -24.29 11.85 13.67
CA SER A 376 -25.37 11.11 13.00
C SER A 376 -24.89 9.79 12.44
N VAL A 377 -25.77 8.77 12.39
CA VAL A 377 -25.53 7.50 11.71
C VAL A 377 -26.71 7.18 10.81
N SER A 378 -26.44 6.96 9.52
CA SER A 378 -27.48 6.57 8.56
C SER A 378 -28.20 5.28 9.00
N PRO A 379 -29.54 5.20 8.90
CA PRO A 379 -30.27 3.96 9.16
C PRO A 379 -29.92 2.84 8.14
N ASN A 380 -29.39 3.23 6.98
CA ASN A 380 -28.94 2.30 5.94
C ASN A 380 -27.47 1.90 6.09
N ALA A 381 -26.78 2.37 7.14
CA ALA A 381 -25.39 2.00 7.36
C ALA A 381 -25.26 0.47 7.51
N GLN A 382 -24.31 -0.09 6.77
CA GLN A 382 -23.91 -1.48 6.83
C GLN A 382 -22.99 -1.73 8.02
N LEU A 383 -21.94 -0.93 8.17
CA LEU A 383 -20.94 -1.07 9.23
C LEU A 383 -20.47 0.29 9.74
N VAL A 384 -20.36 0.41 11.06
CA VAL A 384 -19.81 1.58 11.75
C VAL A 384 -18.75 1.13 12.75
N LEU A 385 -17.53 1.66 12.63
CA LEU A 385 -16.42 1.37 13.53
C LEU A 385 -16.27 2.50 14.54
N ILE A 386 -16.42 2.17 15.82
CA ILE A 386 -16.29 3.11 16.92
C ILE A 386 -15.10 2.73 17.78
N ASN A 387 -14.19 3.68 17.95
CA ASN A 387 -13.05 3.53 18.84
C ASN A 387 -12.90 4.77 19.75
N ALA A 388 -13.09 4.57 21.05
CA ALA A 388 -12.87 5.61 22.05
C ALA A 388 -11.90 5.11 23.12
N VAL A 389 -11.00 5.95 23.58
CA VAL A 389 -9.95 5.53 24.49
C VAL A 389 -9.63 6.62 25.50
N THR A 390 -9.50 6.19 26.75
CA THR A 390 -9.16 7.08 27.86
C THR A 390 -7.97 6.54 28.62
N PHE A 391 -7.02 7.43 28.91
CA PHE A 391 -5.94 7.16 29.83
C PHE A 391 -6.15 7.95 31.12
N SER A 392 -6.04 7.24 32.26
CA SER A 392 -6.13 7.83 33.59
C SER A 392 -4.88 7.45 34.37
N GLY A 393 -3.79 8.17 34.13
CA GLY A 393 -2.52 7.98 34.81
C GLY A 393 -2.30 9.00 35.94
N GLN A 394 -1.51 8.57 36.93
CA GLN A 394 -1.00 9.43 37.99
C GLN A 394 0.52 9.55 37.84
N TRP A 395 1.07 10.71 38.19
CA TRP A 395 2.52 10.86 38.25
C TRP A 395 3.07 9.96 39.35
N LYS A 396 4.22 9.32 39.11
CA LYS A 396 4.86 8.50 40.15
C LYS A 396 5.32 9.37 41.32
N PHE A 397 5.82 10.57 41.03
CA PHE A 397 6.18 11.58 42.02
C PHE A 397 5.21 12.76 41.94
N LYS A 398 4.75 13.25 43.09
CA LYS A 398 3.79 14.35 43.17
C LYS A 398 4.41 15.69 42.74
N PHE A 399 3.68 16.50 41.96
CA PHE A 399 4.04 17.89 41.67
C PHE A 399 3.58 18.83 42.79
N ASN A 400 4.17 20.03 42.88
CA ASN A 400 3.72 21.02 43.87
C ASN A 400 2.28 21.47 43.55
N GLU A 401 1.38 21.37 44.53
CA GLU A 401 -0.07 21.65 44.35
C GLU A 401 -0.42 23.14 44.35
N LYS A 402 0.57 24.04 44.45
CA LYS A 402 0.28 25.48 44.42
C LYS A 402 -0.11 25.87 42.99
N PRO A 403 -1.33 26.40 42.78
CA PRO A 403 -1.76 26.81 41.45
C PRO A 403 -0.83 27.91 40.93
N ALA A 404 -0.06 27.57 39.90
CA ALA A 404 0.81 28.51 39.20
C ALA A 404 0.23 28.78 37.80
N LYS A 405 0.40 30.01 37.32
CA LYS A 405 0.09 30.38 35.94
C LYS A 405 1.36 30.91 35.29
N GLY A 406 1.56 30.58 34.03
CA GLY A 406 2.64 31.15 33.22
C GLY A 406 2.22 31.26 31.77
N TYR A 407 3.19 31.55 30.91
CA TYR A 407 2.95 31.72 29.48
C TYR A 407 3.48 30.53 28.70
N PHE A 408 2.66 30.03 27.78
CA PHE A 408 3.05 29.09 26.73
C PHE A 408 3.21 29.86 25.43
N THR A 409 4.33 29.67 24.74
CA THR A 409 4.59 30.32 23.45
C THR A 409 4.06 29.43 22.33
N LYS A 410 3.08 29.90 21.55
CA LYS A 410 2.52 29.16 20.40
C LYS A 410 3.48 29.14 19.21
N LEU A 411 3.12 28.37 18.18
CA LEU A 411 3.88 28.28 16.91
C LEU A 411 4.05 29.63 16.21
N ASN A 412 3.07 30.52 16.33
CA ASN A 412 3.10 31.86 15.74
C ASN A 412 3.81 32.91 16.63
N GLY A 413 4.32 32.52 17.80
CA GLY A 413 4.99 33.41 18.74
C GLY A 413 4.06 34.07 19.78
N ASP A 414 2.74 33.94 19.63
CA ASP A 414 1.80 34.45 20.63
C ASP A 414 1.99 33.76 21.99
N LEU A 415 1.75 34.50 23.06
CA LEU A 415 1.78 33.99 24.42
C LEU A 415 0.35 33.70 24.91
N VAL A 416 0.11 32.47 25.35
CA VAL A 416 -1.16 32.07 25.99
C VAL A 416 -0.91 31.78 27.46
N LYS A 417 -1.77 32.32 28.33
CA LYS A 417 -1.67 32.11 29.77
C LYS A 417 -2.29 30.76 30.15
N VAL A 418 -1.49 29.86 30.71
CA VAL A 418 -1.91 28.48 31.02
C VAL A 418 -1.59 28.09 32.47
N PRO A 419 -2.38 27.19 33.07
CA PRO A 419 -2.04 26.59 34.35
C PRO A 419 -0.77 25.73 34.22
N LEU A 420 0.13 25.87 35.20
CA LEU A 420 1.41 25.17 35.24
C LEU A 420 1.47 24.16 36.39
N VAL A 421 2.22 23.09 36.16
CA VAL A 421 2.73 22.20 37.20
C VAL A 421 4.24 22.42 37.32
N PHE A 422 4.73 22.58 38.55
CA PHE A 422 6.12 22.89 38.85
C PHE A 422 6.66 22.00 39.96
N HIS A 423 7.93 21.61 39.86
CA HIS A 423 8.65 20.95 40.95
C HIS A 423 10.15 21.20 40.80
N SER A 424 10.79 21.76 41.83
CA SER A 424 12.20 22.20 41.77
C SER A 424 13.22 21.06 41.82
N ASN A 425 12.81 19.88 42.28
CA ASN A 425 13.67 18.71 42.49
C ASN A 425 13.00 17.40 42.06
N TYR A 426 12.39 17.38 40.87
CA TYR A 426 11.59 16.23 40.40
C TYR A 426 12.49 15.12 39.90
N MET A 427 12.20 13.87 40.26
CA MET A 427 12.95 12.71 39.80
C MET A 427 12.50 12.30 38.38
N ALA A 428 13.28 12.66 37.37
CA ALA A 428 13.04 12.33 35.97
C ALA A 428 14.35 12.05 35.21
N SER A 429 14.25 11.41 34.05
CA SER A 429 15.40 11.20 33.16
C SER A 429 15.31 12.20 32.00
N MET A 430 16.38 12.92 31.72
CA MET A 430 16.41 13.92 30.66
C MET A 430 17.69 13.79 29.84
N SER A 431 17.59 13.90 28.52
CA SER A 431 18.74 13.90 27.63
C SER A 431 18.45 14.68 26.35
N HIS A 432 19.50 15.17 25.70
CA HIS A 432 19.39 15.58 24.30
C HIS A 432 19.51 14.33 23.43
N VAL A 433 18.59 14.15 22.48
CA VAL A 433 18.57 13.01 21.55
C VAL A 433 18.91 13.53 20.16
N PRO A 434 20.18 13.44 19.72
CA PRO A 434 20.64 14.05 18.46
C PRO A 434 19.87 13.55 17.24
N GLU A 435 19.49 12.28 17.21
CA GLU A 435 18.81 11.66 16.07
C GLU A 435 17.40 12.22 15.86
N LEU A 436 16.77 12.67 16.95
CA LEU A 436 15.47 13.35 16.97
C LEU A 436 15.60 14.88 16.91
N LYS A 437 16.80 15.44 17.13
CA LYS A 437 17.02 16.89 17.31
C LYS A 437 16.11 17.50 18.40
N ALA A 438 15.87 16.77 19.48
CA ALA A 438 14.99 17.19 20.56
C ALA A 438 15.65 17.03 21.93
N GLN A 439 15.29 17.89 22.87
CA GLN A 439 15.49 17.62 24.29
C GLN A 439 14.33 16.74 24.76
N VAL A 440 14.63 15.60 25.36
CA VAL A 440 13.60 14.64 25.77
C VAL A 440 13.66 14.43 27.27
N ALA A 441 12.51 14.51 27.92
CA ALA A 441 12.33 14.14 29.32
C ALA A 441 11.36 12.97 29.45
N LYS A 442 11.74 11.99 30.27
CA LYS A 442 10.94 10.82 30.66
C LYS A 442 10.45 11.01 32.08
N PHE A 443 9.13 10.95 32.25
CA PHE A 443 8.45 11.00 33.53
C PHE A 443 7.78 9.66 33.82
N LEU A 444 8.05 9.10 34.99
CA LEU A 444 7.41 7.86 35.43
C LEU A 444 5.98 8.13 35.90
N LEU A 445 5.07 7.26 35.51
CA LEU A 445 3.67 7.25 35.91
C LEU A 445 3.32 5.93 36.63
N THR A 446 2.14 5.87 37.22
CA THR A 446 1.59 4.63 37.80
C THR A 446 1.21 3.60 36.71
N GLY A 447 1.20 2.31 37.08
CA GLY A 447 0.80 1.23 36.17
C GLY A 447 1.86 0.91 35.10
N ASP A 448 3.13 1.05 35.46
CA ASP A 448 4.29 0.86 34.58
C ASP A 448 4.23 1.64 33.26
N ASN A 449 3.77 2.88 33.36
CA ASN A 449 3.70 3.80 32.23
C ASN A 449 4.77 4.89 32.35
N SER A 450 5.24 5.38 31.21
CA SER A 450 6.18 6.49 31.11
C SER A 450 5.65 7.53 30.12
N LEU A 451 5.66 8.80 30.51
CA LEU A 451 5.42 9.91 29.59
C LEU A 451 6.76 10.45 29.11
N TYR A 452 6.95 10.48 27.79
CA TYR A 452 8.05 11.16 27.14
C TYR A 452 7.55 12.48 26.56
N ILE A 453 8.26 13.57 26.85
CA ILE A 453 8.04 14.88 26.24
C ILE A 453 9.26 15.18 25.38
N LEU A 454 9.06 15.27 24.07
CA LEU A 454 10.07 15.64 23.09
C LEU A 454 9.89 17.13 22.79
N LEU A 455 10.88 17.92 23.18
CA LEU A 455 10.87 19.37 23.08
C LEU A 455 11.79 19.81 21.92
N PRO A 456 11.25 20.36 20.83
CA PRO A 456 12.03 20.97 19.75
C PRO A 456 12.90 22.13 20.25
N PRO A 457 13.98 22.49 19.54
CA PRO A 457 14.91 23.53 19.98
C PRO A 457 14.25 24.92 20.07
N THR A 458 13.36 25.27 19.13
CA THR A 458 12.58 26.52 19.16
C THR A 458 11.07 26.24 19.10
N ASN A 459 10.26 27.30 19.11
CA ASN A 459 8.80 27.22 18.95
C ASN A 459 8.34 27.25 17.48
N THR A 460 9.24 27.15 16.51
CA THR A 460 8.87 27.24 15.09
C THR A 460 8.25 25.95 14.57
N LEU A 461 7.37 26.08 13.57
CA LEU A 461 6.78 24.93 12.88
C LEU A 461 7.85 24.04 12.23
N THR A 462 8.89 24.65 11.66
CA THR A 462 9.98 23.92 11.00
C THR A 462 10.74 23.01 11.97
N ASP A 463 11.05 23.49 13.17
CA ASP A 463 11.73 22.66 14.17
C ASP A 463 10.84 21.55 14.70
N LEU A 464 9.56 21.82 14.92
CA LEU A 464 8.58 20.78 15.28
C LEU A 464 8.53 19.70 14.19
N GLN A 465 8.35 20.08 12.93
CA GLN A 465 8.27 19.15 11.80
C GLN A 465 9.56 18.35 11.59
N GLU A 466 10.72 18.92 11.89
CA GLU A 466 11.99 18.19 11.81
C GLU A 466 12.09 17.10 12.89
N VAL A 467 11.58 17.36 14.11
CA VAL A 467 11.45 16.30 15.13
C VAL A 467 10.45 15.23 14.66
N GLU A 468 9.28 15.64 14.17
CA GLU A 468 8.24 14.72 13.68
C GLU A 468 8.75 13.82 12.55
N ARG A 469 9.49 14.37 11.57
CA ARG A 469 10.09 13.63 10.47
C ARG A 469 11.13 12.61 10.94
N ARG A 470 11.78 12.88 12.08
CA ARG A 470 12.79 12.00 12.69
C ARG A 470 12.18 10.97 13.62
N MET A 471 10.90 11.03 13.97
CA MET A 471 10.23 10.00 14.76
C MET A 471 9.94 8.73 13.95
N THR A 472 11.00 8.05 13.54
CA THR A 472 10.93 6.68 13.02
C THR A 472 10.89 5.69 14.19
N ASP A 473 10.40 4.48 13.93
CA ASP A 473 10.33 3.38 14.90
C ASP A 473 11.70 3.12 15.54
N GLY A 474 12.76 3.02 14.74
CA GLY A 474 14.12 2.81 15.25
C GLY A 474 14.69 3.99 16.03
N ASN A 475 14.36 5.24 15.67
CA ASN A 475 14.78 6.42 16.45
C ASN A 475 14.04 6.49 17.79
N VAL A 476 12.73 6.19 17.80
CA VAL A 476 11.93 6.17 19.03
C VAL A 476 12.42 5.05 19.96
N GLN A 477 12.65 3.83 19.47
CA GLN A 477 13.17 2.74 20.30
C GLN A 477 14.52 3.08 20.93
N ARG A 478 15.45 3.69 20.16
CA ARG A 478 16.73 4.17 20.69
C ARG A 478 16.56 5.25 21.76
N MET A 479 15.64 6.20 21.55
CA MET A 479 15.29 7.20 22.56
C MET A 479 14.79 6.54 23.86
N ILE A 480 13.89 5.54 23.76
CA ILE A 480 13.40 4.79 24.93
C ILE A 480 14.56 4.12 25.67
N GLN A 481 15.46 3.45 24.95
CA GLN A 481 16.64 2.79 25.53
C GLN A 481 17.59 3.78 26.20
N GLN A 482 17.90 4.91 25.55
CA GLN A 482 18.77 5.96 26.09
C GLN A 482 18.22 6.54 27.39
N LEU A 483 16.90 6.69 27.51
CA LEU A 483 16.23 7.26 28.69
C LEU A 483 15.84 6.22 29.75
N ASN A 484 16.26 4.96 29.61
CA ASN A 484 16.06 3.93 30.63
C ASN A 484 17.01 4.04 31.83
N ALA A 485 17.93 5.01 31.83
CA ALA A 485 18.78 5.33 32.97
C ALA A 485 17.95 5.77 34.20
N SER A 486 18.54 5.59 35.39
CA SER A 486 17.93 5.97 36.67
C SER A 486 17.57 7.47 36.71
N PRO A 487 16.34 7.82 37.17
CA PRO A 487 15.92 9.21 37.29
C PRO A 487 16.88 10.04 38.14
N GLN A 488 17.05 11.30 37.76
CA GLN A 488 17.85 12.27 38.47
C GLN A 488 17.00 13.47 38.91
N PRO A 489 17.41 14.18 39.97
CA PRO A 489 16.75 15.41 40.39
C PRO A 489 16.90 16.52 39.33
N ILE A 490 15.78 17.03 38.81
CA ILE A 490 15.72 18.15 37.87
C ILE A 490 14.63 19.15 38.25
N GLU A 491 14.79 20.41 37.85
CA GLU A 491 13.70 21.40 37.92
C GLU A 491 12.76 21.21 36.74
N VAL A 492 11.46 21.10 36.99
CA VAL A 492 10.46 20.82 35.95
C VAL A 492 9.35 21.86 35.96
N THR A 493 9.04 22.40 34.77
CA THR A 493 7.86 23.22 34.53
C THR A 493 7.11 22.70 33.31
N LEU A 494 5.86 22.28 33.48
CA LEU A 494 5.00 21.79 32.39
C LEU A 494 3.64 22.52 32.41
N PRO A 495 3.01 22.73 31.25
CA PRO A 495 1.60 23.10 31.22
C PRO A 495 0.75 21.92 31.72
N GLN A 496 -0.41 22.22 32.30
CA GLN A 496 -1.40 21.19 32.55
C GLN A 496 -2.00 20.72 31.22
N ILE A 497 -1.76 19.47 30.85
CA ILE A 497 -2.18 18.92 29.55
C ILE A 497 -3.59 18.34 29.69
N LYS A 498 -4.53 18.86 28.89
CA LYS A 498 -5.84 18.24 28.67
C LYS A 498 -6.19 18.34 27.19
N LEU A 499 -6.07 17.22 26.48
CA LEU A 499 -6.31 17.15 25.05
C LEU A 499 -7.58 16.34 24.75
N ASP A 500 -8.41 16.90 23.89
CA ASP A 500 -9.62 16.29 23.34
C ASP A 500 -9.59 16.54 21.83
N VAL A 501 -9.08 15.57 21.07
CA VAL A 501 -8.86 15.68 19.62
C VAL A 501 -9.49 14.49 18.91
N GLU A 502 -10.17 14.76 17.81
CA GLU A 502 -10.80 13.77 16.93
C GLU A 502 -10.14 13.84 15.54
N PRO A 503 -9.20 12.93 15.22
CA PRO A 503 -8.63 12.86 13.89
C PRO A 503 -9.63 12.32 12.86
N ASP A 504 -9.50 12.75 11.59
CA ASP A 504 -10.30 12.19 10.50
C ASP A 504 -9.82 10.77 10.19
N MET A 505 -10.60 9.81 10.71
CA MET A 505 -10.34 8.38 10.56
C MET A 505 -10.56 7.88 9.14
N ILE A 506 -11.54 8.38 8.40
CA ILE A 506 -11.80 7.91 7.02
C ILE A 506 -10.62 8.30 6.13
N ALA A 507 -10.17 9.55 6.22
CA ALA A 507 -8.99 10.01 5.49
C ALA A 507 -7.74 9.23 5.89
N LEU A 508 -7.58 8.90 7.19
CA LEU A 508 -6.48 8.08 7.68
C LEU A 508 -6.51 6.66 7.10
N LEU A 509 -7.66 5.98 7.14
CA LEU A 509 -7.81 4.61 6.61
C LEU A 509 -7.50 4.54 5.11
N LYS A 510 -7.98 5.52 4.33
CA LYS A 510 -7.64 5.62 2.90
C LYS A 510 -6.13 5.78 2.68
N LYS A 511 -5.48 6.68 3.44
CA LYS A 511 -4.02 6.86 3.39
C LYS A 511 -3.23 5.60 3.80
N LEU A 512 -3.78 4.77 4.67
CA LEU A 512 -3.20 3.46 5.03
C LEU A 512 -3.40 2.37 3.96
N GLY A 513 -4.06 2.68 2.84
CA GLY A 513 -4.34 1.73 1.76
C GLY A 513 -5.60 0.91 1.98
N LEU A 514 -6.53 1.36 2.82
CA LEU A 514 -7.78 0.67 3.16
C LEU A 514 -9.00 1.25 2.42
N SER A 515 -8.80 1.83 1.23
CA SER A 515 -9.90 2.37 0.42
C SER A 515 -10.97 1.32 0.09
N SER A 516 -10.57 0.06 -0.08
CA SER A 516 -11.49 -1.04 -0.37
C SER A 516 -12.52 -1.30 0.73
N LEU A 517 -12.29 -0.83 1.97
CA LEU A 517 -13.30 -0.86 3.03
C LEU A 517 -14.55 -0.06 2.67
N PHE A 518 -14.41 0.99 1.85
CA PHE A 518 -15.49 1.90 1.47
C PHE A 518 -16.14 1.54 0.12
N GLU A 519 -15.59 0.57 -0.61
CA GLU A 519 -16.01 0.22 -1.97
C GLU A 519 -16.65 -1.17 -2.05
N GLY A 520 -16.34 -2.05 -1.10
CA GLY A 520 -16.86 -3.42 -1.05
C GLY A 520 -15.82 -4.38 -0.48
N ALA A 521 -15.76 -4.46 0.85
CA ALA A 521 -14.82 -5.30 1.56
C ALA A 521 -15.34 -6.74 1.75
N HIS A 522 -14.43 -7.70 1.63
CA HIS A 522 -14.70 -9.10 1.92
C HIS A 522 -14.53 -9.37 3.42
N LEU A 523 -15.63 -9.26 4.14
CA LEU A 523 -15.72 -9.43 5.59
C LEU A 523 -16.56 -10.67 5.93
N CYS A 524 -16.01 -11.85 5.67
CA CYS A 524 -16.63 -13.16 5.92
C CYS A 524 -17.14 -13.37 7.36
N GLY A 525 -16.58 -12.67 8.35
CA GLY A 525 -17.11 -12.69 9.72
C GLY A 525 -18.52 -12.10 9.86
N PHE A 526 -18.92 -11.22 8.93
CA PHE A 526 -20.19 -10.48 8.94
C PHE A 526 -21.17 -10.97 7.88
N SER A 527 -20.68 -11.27 6.68
CA SER A 527 -21.49 -11.79 5.58
C SER A 527 -20.66 -12.68 4.66
N SER A 528 -21.20 -13.84 4.32
CA SER A 528 -20.64 -14.75 3.33
C SER A 528 -21.11 -14.47 1.90
N GLU A 529 -22.13 -13.65 1.73
CA GLU A 529 -22.87 -13.54 0.46
C GLU A 529 -22.52 -12.29 -0.34
N ARG A 530 -22.18 -11.17 0.32
CA ARG A 530 -21.97 -9.88 -0.36
C ARG A 530 -20.80 -9.10 0.26
N PRO A 531 -20.00 -8.40 -0.56
CA PRO A 531 -19.06 -7.40 -0.06
C PRO A 531 -19.79 -6.34 0.76
N LEU A 532 -19.16 -5.90 1.85
CA LEU A 532 -19.73 -4.93 2.78
C LEU A 532 -19.01 -3.58 2.68
N VAL A 533 -19.75 -2.51 2.92
CA VAL A 533 -19.20 -1.16 2.97
C VAL A 533 -19.04 -0.75 4.43
N LEU A 534 -17.90 -0.17 4.76
CA LEU A 534 -17.68 0.58 5.98
C LEU A 534 -18.19 2.00 5.77
N ASP A 535 -19.35 2.33 6.35
CA ASP A 535 -19.97 3.64 6.17
C ASP A 535 -19.29 4.72 7.00
N GLU A 536 -18.88 4.37 8.22
CA GLU A 536 -18.39 5.34 9.18
C GLU A 536 -17.30 4.76 10.08
N ALA A 537 -16.29 5.56 10.40
CA ALA A 537 -15.24 5.19 11.33
C ALA A 537 -14.87 6.40 12.21
N LYS A 538 -14.95 6.25 13.53
CA LYS A 538 -14.64 7.31 14.50
C LYS A 538 -13.58 6.87 15.50
N HIS A 539 -12.62 7.77 15.75
CA HIS A 539 -11.62 7.62 16.80
C HIS A 539 -11.59 8.86 17.67
N LYS A 540 -11.65 8.68 18.99
CA LYS A 540 -11.45 9.78 19.93
C LYS A 540 -10.62 9.36 21.13
N ALA A 541 -9.60 10.17 21.39
CA ALA A 541 -8.63 9.95 22.42
C ALA A 541 -8.76 11.04 23.49
N PHE A 542 -8.86 10.62 24.75
CA PHE A 542 -8.86 11.52 25.90
C PHE A 542 -7.66 11.22 26.80
N LEU A 543 -6.79 12.21 26.98
CA LEU A 543 -5.63 12.13 27.86
C LEU A 543 -5.73 13.22 28.94
N SER A 544 -5.68 12.78 30.19
CA SER A 544 -5.60 13.66 31.36
C SER A 544 -4.64 13.05 32.37
N LEU A 545 -3.71 13.86 32.87
CA LEU A 545 -2.79 13.48 33.94
C LEU A 545 -3.24 14.13 35.24
N SER A 546 -3.48 13.32 36.27
CA SER A 546 -3.84 13.86 37.59
C SER A 546 -2.58 14.35 38.31
N GLN A 547 -2.66 15.46 39.05
CA GLN A 547 -1.55 15.95 39.88
C GLN A 547 -1.29 15.10 41.14
N ARG A 548 -2.14 14.10 41.39
CA ARG A 548 -1.96 13.16 42.49
C ARG A 548 -0.82 12.20 42.12
N GLY A 549 0.07 11.95 43.08
CA GLY A 549 1.23 11.07 42.96
C GLY A 549 1.75 10.72 44.34
N VAL A 550 2.73 9.82 44.43
CA VAL A 550 3.37 9.50 45.72
C VAL A 550 4.23 10.70 46.11
N GLU A 551 4.09 11.18 47.34
CA GLU A 551 5.06 12.09 47.91
C GLU A 551 6.40 11.36 47.95
N ALA A 552 7.41 11.89 47.24
CA ALA A 552 8.78 11.42 47.40
C ALA A 552 9.27 11.81 48.80
N GLY A 553 8.81 11.08 49.81
CA GLY A 553 9.28 11.20 51.17
C GLY A 553 10.78 10.90 51.20
N ALA A 554 11.54 11.91 51.63
CA ALA A 554 12.94 11.81 52.03
C ALA A 554 13.94 11.33 50.97
N VAL A 555 14.36 12.24 50.08
CA VAL A 555 15.81 12.42 49.86
C VAL A 555 16.20 13.74 50.48
N THR A 556 16.38 13.71 51.80
CA THR A 556 17.05 14.77 52.55
C THR A 556 18.53 14.70 52.21
N THR A 557 18.96 15.39 51.16
CA THR A 557 20.38 15.71 50.97
C THR A 557 20.52 17.20 50.81
N MET A 558 20.96 17.79 51.92
CA MET A 558 21.59 19.10 52.11
C MET A 558 21.68 19.98 50.86
N SER A 559 21.01 21.14 50.94
CA SER A 559 21.24 22.31 50.10
C SER A 559 22.73 22.66 50.04
N PHE A 560 23.41 22.18 49.02
CA PHE A 560 24.61 22.79 48.50
C PHE A 560 24.26 23.36 47.14
N SER A 561 24.51 24.65 46.97
CA SER A 561 24.46 25.44 45.73
C SER A 561 24.88 24.63 44.49
N ARG A 562 23.93 23.91 43.88
CA ARG A 562 24.07 23.28 42.57
C ARG A 562 22.86 23.70 41.76
N SER A 563 23.09 24.35 40.63
CA SER A 563 22.06 24.57 39.62
C SER A 563 21.60 23.19 39.14
N PHE A 564 20.41 22.76 39.55
CA PHE A 564 19.79 21.56 38.98
C PHE A 564 19.56 21.80 37.48
N ALA A 565 19.71 20.77 36.67
CA ALA A 565 19.31 20.86 35.27
C ALA A 565 17.79 21.13 35.21
N SER A 566 17.35 21.95 34.26
CA SER A 566 15.94 22.33 34.13
C SER A 566 15.32 21.81 32.83
N PHE A 567 14.04 21.42 32.92
CA PHE A 567 13.21 21.04 31.80
C PHE A 567 11.91 21.85 31.82
N SER A 568 11.69 22.66 30.79
CA SER A 568 10.54 23.54 30.68
C SER A 568 9.86 23.39 29.33
N ALA A 569 8.65 22.80 29.32
CA ALA A 569 7.89 22.54 28.11
C ALA A 569 6.85 23.64 27.83
N LEU A 570 7.29 24.91 27.80
CA LEU A 570 6.44 26.10 27.61
C LEU A 570 6.39 26.61 26.15
N ARG A 571 6.55 25.68 25.21
CA ARG A 571 6.47 25.87 23.75
C ARG A 571 6.01 24.57 23.09
N PRO A 572 5.68 24.52 21.79
CA PRO A 572 5.14 23.32 21.18
C PRO A 572 6.03 22.10 21.39
N PHE A 573 5.41 20.98 21.75
CA PHE A 573 6.13 19.74 22.06
C PHE A 573 5.32 18.51 21.61
N ILE A 574 6.02 17.39 21.45
CA ILE A 574 5.41 16.10 21.15
C ILE A 574 5.38 15.28 22.44
N LEU A 575 4.27 14.60 22.69
CA LEU A 575 4.13 13.65 23.78
C LEU A 575 4.04 12.23 23.24
N LEU A 576 4.68 11.31 23.96
CA LEU A 576 4.60 9.88 23.74
C LEU A 576 4.35 9.21 25.09
N LEU A 577 3.16 8.65 25.26
CA LEU A 577 2.83 7.83 26.42
C LEU A 577 3.12 6.38 26.09
N TRP A 578 3.98 5.75 26.89
CA TRP A 578 4.49 4.40 26.68
C TRP A 578 4.16 3.50 27.86
N ASN A 579 3.77 2.26 27.61
CA ASN A 579 3.69 1.24 28.66
C ASN A 579 4.97 0.39 28.63
N ASN A 580 5.72 0.35 29.73
CA ASN A 580 7.04 -0.30 29.74
C ASN A 580 6.90 -1.83 29.74
N GLU A 581 5.93 -2.40 30.45
CA GLU A 581 5.66 -3.84 30.50
C GLU A 581 5.23 -4.40 29.12
N ALA A 582 4.27 -3.73 28.49
CA ALA A 582 3.76 -4.07 27.17
C ALA A 582 4.74 -3.65 26.05
N ASN A 583 5.70 -2.77 26.36
CA ASN A 583 6.69 -2.21 25.44
C ASN A 583 6.02 -1.61 24.18
N THR A 584 5.02 -0.76 24.38
CA THR A 584 4.19 -0.23 23.30
C THR A 584 3.75 1.22 23.55
N PRO A 585 3.60 2.04 22.50
CA PRO A 585 3.00 3.36 22.60
C PRO A 585 1.49 3.28 22.85
N LEU A 586 1.03 3.90 23.93
CA LEU A 586 -0.39 4.03 24.26
C LEU A 586 -1.02 5.24 23.58
N PHE A 587 -0.35 6.39 23.63
CA PHE A 587 -0.80 7.63 23.01
C PHE A 587 0.37 8.37 22.40
N ILE A 588 0.10 9.04 21.28
CA ILE A 588 1.02 9.97 20.64
C ILE A 588 0.24 11.24 20.35
N GLY A 589 0.87 12.38 20.59
CA GLY A 589 0.26 13.65 20.30
C GLY A 589 1.27 14.78 20.18
N ARG A 590 0.80 15.91 19.68
CA ARG A 590 1.53 17.19 19.79
C ARG A 590 0.65 18.21 20.47
N VAL A 591 1.28 19.03 21.29
CA VAL A 591 0.68 20.17 21.96
C VAL A 591 1.24 21.42 21.31
N THR A 592 0.36 22.15 20.63
CA THR A 592 0.61 23.47 20.05
C THR A 592 -0.10 24.57 20.85
N GLU A 593 -1.14 24.18 21.59
CA GLU A 593 -1.93 25.02 22.51
C GLU A 593 -2.52 24.13 23.64
N PRO A 594 -1.97 24.13 24.86
CA PRO A 594 -2.30 23.15 25.91
C PRO A 594 -3.66 23.29 26.61
#